data_AF-A0A7X7V8Q8-F1
#
_entry.id   AF-A0A7X7V8Q8-F1
#
_cell.length_a   1.000
_cell.length_b   1.000
_cell.length_c   1.000
_cell.angle_alpha   90.00
_cell.angle_beta   90.00
_cell.angle_gamma   90.00
#
_symmetry.space_group_name_H-M   'P 1'
#
loop_
_entity.id
_entity.type
_entity.pdbx_description
1 polymer ?
#
loop_
_entity_poly.entity_id
_entity_poly.type
_entity_poly.pdbx_seq_one_letter_code
_entity_poly.pdbx_strand_id
1 'polypeptide(L)'
;MELPPNLAALAALIGSWSGPGEGAYPTSRSFSYQETITFTCNGKPFLEYVQRTQSPDGRPMHTETGYLRHRGDGHVEFVLAQPTGQVEIGEGDLTAADGGLDIQLDGRVLSTSTAKEVTGSRRVYRLRGDRLETRFEMAAVGQPMTQHLVSNLMRSG
;
A
#
# COMPACT_ATOMS: atom_id res chain seq x y z
N MET A 1 -21.40 0.50 -13.05
CA MET A 1 -20.34 -0.09 -13.88
C MET A 1 -20.01 -1.45 -13.29
N GLU A 2 -19.84 -2.47 -14.13
CA GLU A 2 -19.64 -3.85 -13.65
C GLU A 2 -18.18 -4.08 -13.24
N LEU A 3 -17.97 -4.81 -12.14
CA LEU A 3 -16.64 -5.21 -11.67
C LEU A 3 -16.12 -6.35 -12.56
N PRO A 4 -14.94 -6.21 -13.20
CA PRO A 4 -14.35 -7.30 -13.98
C PRO A 4 -14.20 -8.59 -13.15
N PRO A 5 -14.49 -9.77 -13.70
CA PRO A 5 -14.48 -11.03 -12.94
C PRO A 5 -13.14 -11.32 -12.24
N ASN A 6 -12.03 -10.96 -12.88
CA ASN A 6 -10.71 -11.12 -12.30
C ASN A 6 -10.50 -10.23 -11.06
N LEU A 7 -11.28 -9.17 -10.84
CA LEU A 7 -11.18 -8.33 -9.64
C LEU A 7 -12.13 -8.76 -8.52
N ALA A 8 -12.93 -9.81 -8.69
CA ALA A 8 -13.90 -10.25 -7.69
C ALA A 8 -13.28 -10.49 -6.31
N ALA A 9 -12.08 -11.09 -6.26
CA ALA A 9 -11.34 -11.33 -5.01
C ALA A 9 -10.86 -10.04 -4.31
N LEU A 10 -10.73 -8.93 -5.05
CA LEU A 10 -10.32 -7.63 -4.54
C LEU A 10 -11.50 -6.69 -4.28
N ALA A 11 -12.75 -7.13 -4.56
CA ALA A 11 -13.94 -6.28 -4.47
C ALA A 11 -14.08 -5.61 -3.09
N ALA A 12 -13.73 -6.34 -2.03
CA ALA A 12 -13.83 -5.85 -0.67
C ALA A 12 -12.84 -4.70 -0.36
N LEU A 13 -11.77 -4.48 -1.14
CA LEU A 13 -10.88 -3.33 -0.95
C LEU A 13 -11.44 -2.04 -1.52
N ILE A 14 -12.37 -2.10 -2.48
CA ILE A 14 -12.93 -0.93 -3.14
C ILE A 14 -13.62 -0.04 -2.09
N GLY A 15 -13.31 1.26 -2.14
CA GLY A 15 -13.73 2.25 -1.16
C GLY A 15 -12.56 3.03 -0.57
N SER A 16 -12.84 3.80 0.47
CA SER A 16 -11.82 4.53 1.22
C SER A 16 -11.60 3.94 2.60
N TRP A 17 -10.37 4.03 3.08
CA TRP A 17 -9.88 3.48 4.34
C TRP A 17 -9.08 4.56 5.05
N SER A 18 -9.44 4.90 6.28
CA SER A 18 -8.75 5.95 7.03
C SER A 18 -8.47 5.54 8.47
N GLY A 19 -7.32 5.96 8.99
CA GLY A 19 -6.93 5.65 10.36
C GLY A 19 -5.50 6.06 10.70
N PRO A 20 -5.06 5.77 11.93
CA PRO A 20 -3.71 6.06 12.38
C PRO A 20 -2.68 5.10 11.79
N GLY A 21 -1.47 5.62 11.61
CA GLY A 21 -0.27 4.86 11.35
C GLY A 21 0.93 5.36 12.13
N GLU A 22 1.92 4.49 12.24
CA GLU A 22 3.17 4.72 12.93
C GLU A 22 4.33 4.36 12.03
N GLY A 23 5.36 5.21 12.04
CA GLY A 23 6.59 5.00 11.33
C GLY A 23 7.78 4.96 12.26
N ALA A 24 8.71 4.05 12.01
CA ALA A 24 10.02 4.00 12.65
C ALA A 24 11.05 3.45 11.66
N TYR A 25 12.31 3.80 11.82
CA TYR A 25 13.38 3.19 11.03
C TYR A 25 14.69 3.29 11.82
N PRO A 26 15.68 2.40 11.65
CA PRO A 26 16.91 2.43 12.44
C PRO A 26 17.64 3.79 12.43
N THR A 27 17.49 4.56 11.35
CA THR A 27 18.16 5.86 11.15
C THR A 27 17.25 7.07 11.44
N SER A 28 16.01 6.87 11.89
CA SER A 28 15.05 7.95 12.14
C SER A 28 14.28 7.77 13.45
N ARG A 29 13.90 8.88 14.09
CA ARG A 29 12.98 8.84 15.24
C ARG A 29 11.62 8.33 14.80
N SER A 30 10.91 7.66 15.71
CA SER A 30 9.52 7.26 15.48
C SER A 30 8.63 8.49 15.27
N PHE A 31 7.62 8.34 14.42
CA PHE A 31 6.63 9.36 14.12
C PHE A 31 5.25 8.72 13.94
N SER A 32 4.19 9.50 14.11
CA SER A 32 2.82 9.09 13.82
C SER A 32 2.24 9.93 12.68
N TYR A 33 1.25 9.38 11.99
CA TYR A 33 0.54 10.03 10.91
C TYR A 33 -0.91 9.53 10.85
N GLN A 34 -1.78 10.31 10.23
CA GLN A 34 -3.07 9.85 9.76
C GLN A 34 -2.95 9.47 8.29
N GLU A 35 -3.54 8.36 7.90
CA GLU A 35 -3.52 7.84 6.55
C GLU A 35 -4.93 7.69 5.99
N THR A 36 -5.08 8.01 4.71
CA THR A 36 -6.25 7.66 3.90
C THR A 36 -5.77 6.93 2.65
N ILE A 37 -6.30 5.73 2.44
CA ILE A 37 -6.13 4.93 1.22
C ILE A 37 -7.47 4.86 0.50
N THR A 38 -7.47 5.05 -0.82
CA THR A 38 -8.65 4.84 -1.66
C THR A 38 -8.32 3.85 -2.76
N PHE A 39 -9.19 2.85 -2.93
CA PHE A 39 -9.21 1.96 -4.08
C PHE A 39 -10.48 2.22 -4.91
N THR A 40 -10.33 2.48 -6.21
CA THR A 40 -11.46 2.64 -7.15
C THR A 40 -11.35 1.68 -8.31
N CYS A 41 -12.49 1.36 -8.93
CA CYS A 41 -12.56 0.54 -10.13
C CYS A 41 -13.30 1.31 -11.23
N ASN A 42 -12.72 1.32 -12.43
CA ASN A 42 -13.27 1.97 -13.62
C ASN A 42 -13.69 0.95 -14.71
N GLY A 43 -13.90 -0.32 -14.32
CA GLY A 43 -14.33 -1.40 -15.21
C GLY A 43 -13.19 -2.02 -16.04
N LYS A 44 -11.94 -1.59 -15.84
CA LYS A 44 -10.74 -2.22 -16.40
C LYS A 44 -10.11 -3.19 -15.38
N PRO A 45 -9.24 -4.13 -15.80
CA PRO A 45 -8.73 -5.20 -14.94
C PRO A 45 -7.63 -4.72 -13.97
N PHE A 46 -7.88 -3.62 -13.26
CA PHE A 46 -7.06 -3.06 -12.20
C PHE A 46 -7.91 -2.21 -11.26
N LEU A 47 -7.44 -2.02 -10.03
CA LEU A 47 -7.91 -0.98 -9.12
C LEU A 47 -6.95 0.21 -9.20
N GLU A 48 -7.49 1.43 -9.28
CA GLU A 48 -6.70 2.63 -9.03
C GLU A 48 -6.49 2.75 -7.53
N TYR A 49 -5.31 3.19 -7.12
CA TYR A 49 -4.91 3.34 -5.73
C TYR A 49 -4.37 4.73 -5.49
N VAL A 50 -4.85 5.38 -4.43
CA VAL A 50 -4.28 6.65 -3.94
C VAL A 50 -4.15 6.60 -2.43
N GLN A 51 -2.96 6.93 -1.95
CA GLN A 51 -2.65 7.08 -0.52
C GLN A 51 -2.32 8.54 -0.24
N ARG A 52 -2.88 9.10 0.83
CA ARG A 52 -2.47 10.40 1.40
C ARG A 52 -2.23 10.26 2.90
N THR A 53 -1.15 10.85 3.38
CA THR A 53 -0.87 10.92 4.81
C THR A 53 -0.75 12.36 5.27
N GLN A 54 -1.01 12.59 6.54
CA GLN A 54 -0.85 13.88 7.20
C GLN A 54 -0.32 13.68 8.61
N SER A 55 0.42 14.65 9.11
CA SER A 55 0.87 14.68 10.50
C SER A 55 -0.32 14.86 11.46
N PRO A 56 -0.13 14.63 12.78
CA PRO A 56 -1.20 14.82 13.77
C PRO A 56 -1.80 16.23 13.80
N ASP A 57 -1.05 17.24 13.34
CA ASP A 57 -1.51 18.63 13.21
C ASP A 57 -2.06 18.97 11.80
N GLY A 58 -2.28 17.97 10.96
CA GLY A 58 -2.98 18.11 9.67
C GLY A 58 -2.11 18.59 8.50
N ARG A 59 -0.78 18.65 8.65
CA ARG A 59 0.10 19.00 7.53
C ARG A 59 0.27 17.79 6.61
N PRO A 60 0.18 17.96 5.28
CA PRO A 60 0.44 16.87 4.34
C PRO A 60 1.83 16.25 4.53
N MET A 61 1.89 14.92 4.47
CA MET A 61 3.12 14.12 4.54
C MET A 61 3.28 13.32 3.22
N HIS A 62 3.66 12.04 3.30
CA HIS A 62 3.82 11.17 2.13
C HIS A 62 2.49 10.92 1.40
N THR A 63 2.58 10.77 0.08
CA THR A 63 1.49 10.32 -0.78
C THR A 63 2.06 9.36 -1.80
N GLU A 64 1.27 8.42 -2.29
CA GLU A 64 1.63 7.58 -3.41
C GLU A 64 0.37 7.27 -4.21
N THR A 65 0.56 6.92 -5.47
CA THR A 65 -0.55 6.62 -6.38
C THR A 65 -0.13 5.57 -7.38
N GLY A 66 -1.09 4.80 -7.86
CA GLY A 66 -0.79 3.73 -8.80
C GLY A 66 -1.95 2.78 -9.06
N TYR A 67 -1.60 1.54 -9.39
CA TYR A 67 -2.57 0.53 -9.81
C TYR A 67 -2.28 -0.82 -9.18
N LEU A 68 -3.31 -1.43 -8.58
CA LEU A 68 -3.29 -2.83 -8.14
C LEU A 68 -3.95 -3.69 -9.21
N ARG A 69 -3.20 -4.64 -9.76
CA ARG A 69 -3.60 -5.52 -10.86
C ARG A 69 -3.68 -6.95 -10.36
N HIS A 70 -4.63 -7.72 -10.90
CA HIS A 70 -4.81 -9.13 -10.57
C HIS A 70 -5.30 -9.88 -11.81
N ARG A 71 -4.64 -10.97 -12.20
CA ARG A 71 -4.99 -11.71 -13.42
C ARG A 71 -6.09 -12.76 -13.21
N GLY A 72 -6.53 -12.98 -11.97
CA GLY A 72 -7.56 -13.97 -11.61
C GLY A 72 -6.98 -15.31 -11.11
N ASP A 73 -5.67 -15.40 -10.95
CA ASP A 73 -4.90 -16.59 -10.57
C ASP A 73 -4.32 -16.51 -9.15
N GLY A 74 -4.67 -15.47 -8.37
CA GLY A 74 -4.12 -15.20 -7.05
C GLY A 74 -2.87 -14.31 -7.09
N HIS A 75 -2.23 -14.12 -8.24
CA HIS A 75 -1.06 -13.25 -8.38
C HIS A 75 -1.48 -11.79 -8.55
N VAL A 76 -0.90 -10.93 -7.71
CA VAL A 76 -1.15 -9.49 -7.71
C VAL A 76 0.11 -8.70 -8.04
N GLU A 77 -0.08 -7.61 -8.79
CA GLU A 77 0.97 -6.68 -9.17
C GLU A 77 0.56 -5.28 -8.69
N PHE A 78 1.43 -4.59 -7.95
CA PHE A 78 1.20 -3.23 -7.48
C PHE A 78 2.21 -2.28 -8.10
N VAL A 79 1.75 -1.39 -8.97
CA VAL A 79 2.61 -0.41 -9.67
C VAL A 79 2.38 0.95 -9.05
N LEU A 80 3.41 1.54 -8.42
CA LEU A 80 3.30 2.75 -7.62
C LEU A 80 4.31 3.82 -8.04
N ALA A 81 3.90 5.08 -7.90
CA ALA A 81 4.77 6.26 -8.01
C ALA A 81 4.71 7.07 -6.72
N GLN A 82 5.89 7.53 -6.26
CA GLN A 82 6.07 8.28 -5.03
C GLN A 82 6.70 9.65 -5.32
N PRO A 83 6.26 10.74 -4.65
CA PRO A 83 6.75 12.10 -4.87
C PRO A 83 8.21 12.29 -4.43
N THR A 84 8.75 11.34 -3.67
CA THR A 84 10.15 11.29 -3.23
C THR A 84 11.13 10.82 -4.32
N GLY A 85 10.62 10.51 -5.52
CA GLY A 85 11.43 10.13 -6.68
C GLY A 85 11.60 8.63 -6.87
N GLN A 86 10.74 7.81 -6.27
CA GLN A 86 10.73 6.36 -6.43
C GLN A 86 9.54 5.90 -7.28
N VAL A 87 9.77 4.87 -8.08
CA VAL A 87 8.71 4.00 -8.62
C VAL A 87 8.92 2.60 -8.05
N GLU A 88 7.81 1.93 -7.76
CA GLU A 88 7.81 0.60 -7.15
C GLU A 88 6.93 -0.34 -7.96
N ILE A 89 7.43 -1.55 -8.19
CA ILE A 89 6.63 -2.67 -8.67
C ILE A 89 6.69 -3.74 -7.59
N GLY A 90 5.57 -3.91 -6.87
CA GLY A 90 5.32 -5.01 -5.95
C GLY A 90 4.68 -6.18 -6.67
N GLU A 91 5.14 -7.39 -6.42
CA GLU A 91 4.52 -8.61 -6.91
C GLU A 91 4.40 -9.65 -5.80
N GLY A 92 3.35 -10.45 -5.84
CA GLY A 92 3.14 -11.53 -4.88
C GLY A 92 1.71 -12.02 -4.90
N ASP A 93 1.24 -12.50 -3.75
CA ASP A 93 0.05 -13.33 -3.68
C ASP A 93 -1.09 -12.65 -2.92
N LEU A 94 -2.30 -12.90 -3.39
CA LEU A 94 -3.55 -12.69 -2.70
C LEU A 94 -4.08 -14.04 -2.21
N THR A 95 -4.43 -14.09 -0.93
CA THR A 95 -5.10 -15.25 -0.32
C THR A 95 -6.40 -14.83 0.34
N ALA A 96 -7.46 -15.60 0.13
CA ALA A 96 -8.70 -15.42 0.87
C ALA A 96 -8.47 -15.70 2.36
N ALA A 97 -9.11 -14.92 3.21
CA ALA A 97 -9.09 -15.10 4.66
C ALA A 97 -10.51 -15.05 5.22
N ASP A 98 -10.71 -15.57 6.44
CA ASP A 98 -12.01 -15.48 7.10
C ASP A 98 -12.42 -14.02 7.26
N GLY A 99 -13.56 -13.66 6.68
CA GLY A 99 -14.06 -12.28 6.66
C GLY A 99 -13.23 -11.27 5.84
N GLY A 100 -12.34 -11.70 4.95
CA GLY A 100 -11.60 -10.78 4.07
C GLY A 100 -10.48 -11.41 3.23
N LEU A 101 -9.33 -10.76 3.19
CA LEU A 101 -8.18 -11.18 2.36
C LEU A 101 -6.86 -10.77 2.98
N ASP A 102 -5.80 -11.45 2.55
CA ASP A 102 -4.41 -11.07 2.81
C ASP A 102 -3.68 -10.90 1.47
N ILE A 103 -2.90 -9.82 1.35
CA ILE A 103 -2.00 -9.58 0.23
C ILE A 103 -0.59 -9.44 0.79
N GLN A 104 0.36 -10.12 0.16
CA GLN A 104 1.78 -9.94 0.42
C GLN A 104 2.51 -9.67 -0.90
N LEU A 105 3.34 -8.64 -0.91
CA LEU A 105 4.08 -8.21 -2.11
C LEU A 105 5.54 -8.00 -1.76
N ASP A 106 6.44 -8.48 -2.61
CA ASP A 106 7.85 -8.11 -2.62
C ASP A 106 8.09 -7.10 -3.75
N GLY A 107 8.73 -5.98 -3.40
CA GLY A 107 8.82 -4.80 -4.26
C GLY A 107 10.22 -4.54 -4.79
N ARG A 108 10.28 -4.26 -6.08
CA ARG A 108 11.46 -3.73 -6.77
C ARG A 108 11.29 -2.22 -6.90
N VAL A 109 12.31 -1.47 -6.48
CA VAL A 109 12.26 -0.01 -6.45
C VAL A 109 13.31 0.56 -7.40
N LEU A 110 12.91 1.53 -8.21
CA LEU A 110 13.81 2.35 -9.01
C LEU A 110 13.69 3.80 -8.56
N SER A 111 14.83 4.48 -8.49
CA SER A 111 14.93 5.83 -7.95
C SER A 111 15.47 6.81 -8.99
N THR A 112 15.02 8.07 -8.93
CA THR A 112 15.66 9.17 -9.63
C THR A 112 17.05 9.46 -9.05
N SER A 113 17.87 10.24 -9.78
CA SER A 113 19.26 10.52 -9.40
C SER A 113 19.45 11.28 -8.08
N THR A 114 18.40 11.95 -7.59
CA THR A 114 18.43 12.74 -6.34
C THR A 114 17.65 12.09 -5.20
N ALA A 115 16.95 10.99 -5.48
CA ALA A 115 16.18 10.26 -4.49
C ALA A 115 17.10 9.54 -3.48
N LYS A 116 16.64 9.42 -2.24
CA LYS A 116 17.30 8.54 -1.26
C LYS A 116 17.26 7.10 -1.78
N GLU A 117 18.34 6.37 -1.51
CA GLU A 117 18.45 4.97 -1.90
C GLU A 117 17.43 4.11 -1.14
N VAL A 118 16.58 3.44 -1.91
CA VAL A 118 15.68 2.36 -1.49
C VAL A 118 15.92 1.22 -2.47
N THR A 119 16.36 0.07 -1.97
CA THR A 119 16.79 -1.07 -2.80
C THR A 119 15.73 -2.15 -2.91
N GLY A 120 14.72 -2.12 -2.04
CA GLY A 120 13.55 -2.99 -2.12
C GLY A 120 12.52 -2.68 -1.03
N SER A 121 11.32 -3.19 -1.22
CA SER A 121 10.22 -3.08 -0.27
C SER A 121 9.52 -4.41 -0.05
N ARG A 122 8.76 -4.51 1.04
CA ARG A 122 7.75 -5.57 1.23
C ARG A 122 6.49 -4.94 1.80
N ARG A 123 5.35 -5.29 1.23
CA ARG A 123 4.04 -4.79 1.64
C ARG A 123 3.15 -5.94 2.10
N VAL A 124 2.40 -5.69 3.17
CA VAL A 124 1.33 -6.58 3.62
C VAL A 124 0.07 -5.78 3.82
N TYR A 125 -1.04 -6.26 3.27
CA TYR A 125 -2.38 -5.74 3.50
C TYR A 125 -3.25 -6.86 4.05
N ARG A 126 -3.87 -6.65 5.21
CA ARG A 126 -4.79 -7.61 5.82
C ARG A 126 -6.14 -6.95 6.03
N LEU A 127 -7.12 -7.43 5.28
CA LEU A 127 -8.49 -6.96 5.36
C LEU A 127 -9.32 -7.95 6.17
N ARG A 128 -10.03 -7.46 7.18
CA ARG A 128 -11.03 -8.23 7.95
C ARG A 128 -12.25 -7.34 8.20
N GLY A 129 -13.37 -7.64 7.54
CA GLY A 129 -14.57 -6.80 7.57
C GLY A 129 -14.25 -5.36 7.14
N ASP A 130 -14.48 -4.40 8.04
CA ASP A 130 -14.21 -2.98 7.81
C ASP A 130 -12.87 -2.50 8.39
N ARG A 131 -11.96 -3.42 8.70
CA ARG A 131 -10.60 -3.11 9.17
C ARG A 131 -9.54 -3.53 8.16
N LEU A 132 -8.67 -2.60 7.78
CA LEU A 132 -7.52 -2.83 6.92
C LEU A 132 -6.24 -2.51 7.69
N GLU A 133 -5.46 -3.55 8.01
CA GLU A 133 -4.10 -3.39 8.51
C GLU A 133 -3.12 -3.30 7.35
N THR A 134 -2.17 -2.37 7.41
CA THR A 134 -1.08 -2.27 6.44
C THR A 134 0.26 -2.38 7.15
N ARG A 135 1.23 -3.01 6.48
CA ARG A 135 2.64 -3.01 6.88
C ARG A 135 3.50 -2.72 5.66
N PHE A 136 4.48 -1.85 5.83
CA PHE A 136 5.51 -1.57 4.85
C PHE A 136 6.88 -1.76 5.48
N GLU A 137 7.68 -2.59 4.83
CA GLU A 137 9.09 -2.80 5.13
C GLU A 137 9.91 -2.27 3.95
N MET A 138 11.10 -1.76 4.24
CA MET A 138 12.03 -1.35 3.20
C MET A 138 13.48 -1.67 3.56
N ALA A 139 14.26 -2.03 2.55
CA ALA A 139 15.72 -1.97 2.59
C ALA A 139 16.13 -0.63 1.97
N ALA A 140 16.75 0.24 2.77
CA ALA A 140 17.05 1.60 2.37
C ALA A 140 18.26 2.15 3.12
N VAL A 141 18.99 3.07 2.49
CA VAL A 141 20.11 3.81 3.11
C VAL A 141 21.09 2.93 3.90
N GLY A 142 21.46 1.78 3.31
CA GLY A 142 22.39 0.81 3.90
C GLY A 142 21.81 -0.09 5.00
N GLN A 143 20.51 0.02 5.31
CA GLN A 143 19.82 -0.88 6.26
C GLN A 143 19.20 -2.07 5.52
N PRO A 144 19.24 -3.29 6.11
CA PRO A 144 18.54 -4.44 5.56
C PRO A 144 17.01 -4.24 5.62
N MET A 145 16.26 -5.12 4.95
CA MET A 145 14.80 -5.12 4.99
C MET A 145 14.31 -5.14 6.43
N THR A 146 13.58 -4.10 6.82
CA THR A 146 12.99 -3.98 8.16
C THR A 146 11.73 -3.13 8.11
N GLN A 147 10.89 -3.26 9.13
CA GLN A 147 9.66 -2.49 9.27
C GLN A 147 9.95 -0.99 9.22
N HIS A 148 9.22 -0.30 8.35
CA HIS A 148 9.20 1.15 8.31
C HIS A 148 7.86 1.70 8.77
N LEU A 149 6.73 1.19 8.26
CA LEU A 149 5.40 1.73 8.53
C LEU A 149 4.42 0.61 8.91
N VAL A 150 3.48 0.94 9.80
CA VAL A 150 2.29 0.14 10.09
C VAL A 150 1.08 1.06 10.23
N SER A 151 -0.07 0.64 9.73
CA SER A 151 -1.32 1.39 9.90
C SER A 151 -2.50 0.48 10.22
N ASN A 152 -3.45 1.02 10.98
CA ASN A 152 -4.72 0.37 11.29
C ASN A 152 -5.85 1.27 10.77
N LEU A 153 -6.41 0.90 9.62
CA LEU A 153 -7.38 1.72 8.91
C LEU A 153 -8.78 1.12 9.05
N MET A 154 -9.78 2.00 9.13
CA MET A 154 -11.18 1.64 9.10
C MET A 154 -11.80 2.08 7.78
N ARG A 155 -12.76 1.32 7.26
CA ARG A 155 -13.55 1.76 6.10
C ARG A 155 -14.21 3.09 6.42
N SER A 156 -14.07 4.04 5.49
CA SER A 156 -14.61 5.39 5.60
C SER A 156 -15.51 5.68 4.41
N GLY A 157 -16.83 5.61 4.61
CA GLY A 157 -17.84 5.94 3.59
C GLY A 157 -18.05 4.87 2.54
#